data_AF-A0A356K441-F1
#
_entry.id   AF-A0A356K441-F1
#
_cell.length_a   1.000
_cell.length_b   1.000
_cell.length_c   1.000
_cell.angle_alpha   90.00
_cell.angle_beta   90.00
_cell.angle_gamma   90.00
#
_symmetry.space_group_name_H-M   'P 1'
#
loop_
_entity.id
_entity.type
_entity.pdbx_description
1 polymer ?
#
loop_
_entity_poly.entity_id
_entity_poly.type
_entity_poly.pdbx_seq_one_letter_code
_entity_poly.pdbx_strand_id
1 'polypeptide(L)'
;MKKILLTLSIFLMIFISPNTSAIEDYSLYKESVYVLKYNTLNSKDLPSLLKDTNSLVLEIDANIKGKTYTYRILSSDISVTTEKLIKKITKDITDKETITDIEINGVKITKLTLKITNEDYNTLKERSKIYE
;
A
#
# COMPACT_ATOMS: atom_id res chain seq x y z
N MET A 1 12.77 -54.85 -34.24
CA MET A 1 13.07 -53.47 -34.70
C MET A 1 12.09 -52.40 -34.21
N LYS A 2 10.85 -52.72 -33.78
CA LYS A 2 9.87 -51.71 -33.31
C LYS A 2 10.19 -51.05 -31.96
N LYS A 3 10.89 -51.76 -31.05
CA LYS A 3 11.22 -51.24 -29.69
C LYS A 3 12.31 -50.15 -29.70
N ILE A 4 13.26 -50.22 -30.64
CA ILE A 4 14.37 -49.26 -30.76
C ILE A 4 13.88 -47.91 -31.31
N LEU A 5 12.88 -47.94 -32.19
CA LEU A 5 12.29 -46.72 -32.77
C LEU A 5 11.56 -45.89 -31.69
N LEU A 6 10.86 -46.56 -30.78
CA LEU A 6 10.11 -45.92 -29.70
C LEU A 6 11.05 -45.30 -28.65
N THR A 7 12.16 -45.96 -28.34
CA THR A 7 13.17 -45.41 -27.41
C THR A 7 13.87 -44.20 -28.01
N LEU A 8 14.12 -44.18 -29.33
CA LEU A 8 14.74 -43.05 -30.01
C LEU A 8 13.80 -41.85 -30.11
N SER A 9 12.49 -42.07 -30.30
CA SER A 9 11.50 -40.97 -30.36
C SER A 9 11.30 -40.28 -29.01
N ILE A 10 11.37 -41.03 -27.90
CA ILE A 10 11.28 -40.46 -26.55
C ILE A 10 12.55 -39.66 -26.23
N PHE A 11 13.72 -40.17 -26.64
CA PHE A 11 14.98 -39.48 -26.42
C PHE A 11 15.07 -38.16 -27.20
N LEU A 12 14.51 -38.11 -28.42
CA LEU A 12 14.47 -36.88 -29.23
C LEU A 12 13.58 -35.78 -28.61
N MET A 13 12.47 -36.13 -27.96
CA MET A 13 11.57 -35.12 -27.35
C MET A 13 12.26 -34.31 -26.24
N ILE A 14 13.21 -34.91 -25.52
CA ILE A 14 13.92 -34.23 -24.42
C ILE A 14 14.79 -33.07 -24.94
N PHE A 15 15.35 -33.20 -26.15
CA PHE A 15 16.21 -32.17 -26.76
C PHE A 15 15.45 -31.05 -27.50
N ILE A 16 14.15 -31.22 -27.75
CA ILE A 16 13.30 -30.22 -28.43
C ILE A 16 12.48 -29.41 -27.41
N SER A 17 12.53 -29.77 -26.13
CA SER A 17 11.98 -28.96 -25.05
C SER A 17 12.59 -27.57 -25.13
N PRO A 18 11.82 -26.49 -25.37
CA PRO A 18 12.37 -25.15 -25.25
C PRO A 18 12.89 -25.04 -23.81
N ASN A 19 14.13 -24.58 -23.65
CA ASN A 19 14.65 -24.21 -22.34
C ASN A 19 13.72 -23.11 -21.80
N THR A 20 12.73 -23.49 -21.00
CA THR A 20 11.92 -22.53 -20.27
C THR A 20 12.75 -22.06 -19.09
N SER A 21 13.70 -21.19 -19.37
CA SER A 21 14.31 -20.36 -18.35
C SER A 21 13.24 -19.37 -17.90
N ALA A 22 12.56 -19.67 -16.80
CA ALA A 22 11.78 -18.68 -16.09
C ALA A 22 12.77 -17.62 -15.59
N ILE A 23 12.78 -16.45 -16.22
CA ILE A 23 13.43 -15.28 -15.64
C ILE A 23 12.46 -14.80 -14.56
N GLU A 24 12.80 -15.05 -13.30
CA GLU A 24 12.07 -14.48 -12.18
C GLU A 24 12.32 -12.96 -12.20
N ASP A 25 11.36 -12.21 -12.72
CA ASP A 25 11.38 -10.76 -12.65
C ASP A 25 10.99 -10.30 -11.23
N TYR A 26 11.98 -10.27 -10.35
CA TYR A 26 11.85 -9.79 -8.97
C TYR A 26 11.51 -8.29 -8.90
N SER A 27 11.50 -7.55 -10.01
CA SER A 27 11.17 -6.12 -9.99
C SER A 27 9.75 -5.85 -9.51
N LEU A 28 8.82 -6.78 -9.72
CA LEU A 28 7.42 -6.68 -9.28
C LEU A 28 7.30 -6.62 -7.74
N TYR A 29 8.18 -7.32 -7.02
CA TYR A 29 8.18 -7.36 -5.56
C TYR A 29 9.06 -6.28 -4.92
N LYS A 30 9.71 -5.44 -5.74
CA LYS A 30 10.58 -4.39 -5.23
C LYS A 30 9.74 -3.27 -4.63
N GLU A 31 9.82 -3.13 -3.32
CA GLU A 31 9.22 -2.01 -2.62
C GLU A 31 9.98 -0.70 -2.87
N SER A 32 9.24 0.40 -2.97
CA SER A 32 9.77 1.76 -3.06
C SER A 32 8.93 2.72 -2.23
N VAL A 33 9.47 3.90 -1.94
CA VAL A 33 8.74 4.93 -1.21
C VAL A 33 7.95 5.79 -2.20
N TYR A 34 6.63 5.86 -1.99
CA TYR A 34 5.71 6.66 -2.77
C TYR A 34 5.02 7.70 -1.92
N VAL A 35 4.67 8.83 -2.54
CA VAL A 35 3.96 9.94 -1.92
C VAL A 35 2.69 10.19 -2.70
N LEU A 36 1.55 10.13 -2.01
CA LEU A 36 0.23 10.46 -2.54
C LEU A 36 -0.28 11.72 -1.82
N LYS A 37 -0.89 12.62 -2.59
CA LYS A 37 -1.45 13.89 -2.08
C LYS A 37 -2.95 13.88 -2.30
N TYR A 38 -3.67 14.50 -1.38
CA TYR A 38 -5.13 14.47 -1.35
C TYR A 38 -5.71 15.84 -1.02
N ASN A 39 -6.84 16.15 -1.64
CA ASN A 39 -7.58 17.37 -1.38
C ASN A 39 -8.74 17.16 -0.41
N THR A 40 -9.32 15.95 -0.36
CA THR A 40 -10.55 15.68 0.42
C THR A 40 -10.49 14.42 1.29
N LEU A 41 -9.38 13.67 1.31
CA LEU A 41 -9.26 12.42 2.09
C LEU A 41 -9.46 12.66 3.60
N ASN A 42 -10.34 11.88 4.23
CA ASN A 42 -10.49 11.82 5.69
C ASN A 42 -9.76 10.59 6.25
N SER A 43 -9.21 10.69 7.47
CA SER A 43 -8.53 9.59 8.17
C SER A 43 -9.39 8.33 8.36
N LYS A 44 -10.72 8.49 8.40
CA LYS A 44 -11.68 7.39 8.51
C LYS A 44 -11.79 6.56 7.23
N ASP A 45 -11.38 7.11 6.09
CA ASP A 45 -11.41 6.43 4.80
C ASP A 45 -10.10 5.69 4.48
N LEU A 46 -9.06 5.86 5.32
CA LEU A 46 -7.79 5.15 5.17
C LEU A 46 -7.95 3.63 5.06
N PRO A 47 -8.83 2.95 5.84
CA PRO A 47 -9.01 1.51 5.71
C PRO A 47 -9.55 1.09 4.35
N SER A 48 -10.45 1.88 3.78
CA SER A 48 -11.01 1.63 2.45
C SER A 48 -9.98 1.90 1.35
N LEU A 49 -9.26 3.02 1.46
CA LEU A 49 -8.21 3.40 0.51
C LEU A 49 -7.12 2.32 0.43
N LEU A 50 -6.60 1.90 1.59
CA LEU A 50 -5.47 0.98 1.71
C LEU A 50 -5.86 -0.50 1.59
N LYS A 51 -7.14 -0.83 1.49
CA LYS A 51 -7.66 -2.19 1.51
C LYS A 51 -6.92 -3.12 0.53
N ASP A 52 -6.58 -4.33 0.95
CA ASP A 52 -5.93 -5.33 0.07
C ASP A 52 -4.59 -4.85 -0.52
N THR A 53 -3.91 -3.87 0.10
CA THR A 53 -2.56 -3.45 -0.29
C THR A 53 -1.56 -3.79 0.78
N ASN A 54 -0.39 -4.28 0.38
CA ASN A 54 0.71 -4.51 1.32
C ASN A 54 1.48 -3.22 1.55
N SER A 55 0.87 -2.34 2.35
CA SER A 55 1.38 -0.99 2.60
C SER A 55 2.01 -0.84 3.97
N LEU A 56 3.29 -0.47 4.00
CA LEU A 56 3.89 0.10 5.19
C LEU A 56 3.70 1.62 5.17
N VAL A 57 2.78 2.11 6.00
CA VAL A 57 2.66 3.56 6.23
C VAL A 57 3.92 4.05 6.92
N LEU A 58 4.43 5.20 6.51
CA LEU A 58 5.61 5.84 7.10
C LEU A 58 5.24 7.19 7.72
N GLU A 59 4.58 8.05 6.92
CA GLU A 59 4.23 9.42 7.30
C GLU A 59 2.84 9.80 6.78
N ILE A 60 2.14 10.60 7.58
CA ILE A 60 0.82 11.15 7.27
C ILE A 60 0.83 12.65 7.59
N ASP A 61 0.47 13.49 6.61
CA ASP A 61 0.24 14.91 6.86
C ASP A 61 -1.25 15.15 7.09
N ALA A 62 -1.61 15.52 8.31
CA ALA A 62 -2.98 15.79 8.73
C ALA A 62 -3.22 17.30 8.90
N ASN A 63 -4.35 17.80 8.42
CA ASN A 63 -4.77 19.18 8.61
C ASN A 63 -5.71 19.30 9.81
N ILE A 64 -5.28 20.05 10.82
CA ILE A 64 -6.02 20.30 12.06
C ILE A 64 -6.21 21.81 12.17
N LYS A 65 -7.47 22.27 12.13
CA LYS A 65 -7.82 23.71 12.21
C LYS A 65 -7.02 24.59 11.25
N GLY A 66 -6.84 24.13 10.01
CA GLY A 66 -6.14 24.87 8.95
C GLY A 66 -4.62 24.76 8.98
N LYS A 67 -4.03 24.09 9.97
CA LYS A 67 -2.58 23.85 10.06
C LYS A 67 -2.25 22.40 9.73
N THR A 68 -1.20 22.18 8.96
CA THR A 68 -0.73 20.83 8.60
C THR A 68 0.33 20.36 9.59
N TYR A 69 0.14 19.14 10.10
CA TYR A 69 1.05 18.46 11.01
C TYR A 69 1.44 17.10 10.43
N THR A 70 2.71 16.76 10.50
CA THR A 70 3.22 15.48 9.98
C THR A 70 3.39 14.48 11.12
N TYR A 71 2.79 13.29 10.96
CA TYR A 71 2.84 12.20 11.91
C TYR A 71 3.50 10.98 11.29
N ARG A 72 4.58 10.51 11.92
CA ARG A 72 5.22 9.23 11.56
C ARG A 72 4.45 8.06 12.16
N ILE A 73 3.96 7.13 11.36
CA ILE A 73 3.23 5.95 11.83
C ILE A 73 3.77 4.76 11.07
N LEU A 74 4.52 3.90 11.75
CA LEU A 74 5.01 2.66 11.19
C LEU A 74 3.95 1.57 11.42
N SER A 75 3.11 1.33 10.42
CA SER A 75 2.07 0.29 10.51
C SER A 75 1.89 -0.37 9.14
N SER A 76 1.99 -1.69 9.13
CA SER A 76 1.55 -2.55 8.02
C SER A 76 0.10 -3.01 8.18
N ASP A 77 -0.46 -2.90 9.38
CA ASP A 77 -1.85 -3.23 9.65
C ASP A 77 -2.72 -1.99 9.48
N ILE A 78 -3.52 -2.03 8.42
CA ILE A 78 -4.44 -0.97 7.99
C ILE A 78 -5.55 -0.76 9.01
N SER A 79 -6.05 -1.85 9.63
CA SER A 79 -7.21 -1.81 10.53
C SER A 79 -6.94 -0.97 11.78
N VAL A 80 -5.69 -0.97 12.25
CA VAL A 80 -5.24 -0.20 13.42
C VAL A 80 -4.56 1.12 13.05
N THR A 81 -4.34 1.40 11.76
CA THR A 81 -3.62 2.60 11.32
C THR A 81 -4.38 3.87 11.68
N THR A 82 -5.70 3.91 11.44
CA THR A 82 -6.53 5.06 11.81
C THR A 82 -6.52 5.28 13.32
N GLU A 83 -6.71 4.23 14.14
CA GLU A 83 -6.68 4.36 15.60
C GLU A 83 -5.33 4.87 16.11
N LYS A 84 -4.23 4.31 15.62
CA LYS A 84 -2.87 4.77 15.95
C LYS A 84 -2.65 6.23 15.56
N LEU A 85 -3.17 6.65 14.41
CA LEU A 85 -3.10 8.05 13.95
C LEU A 85 -3.86 8.96 14.90
N ILE A 86 -5.13 8.66 15.18
CA ILE A 86 -5.96 9.49 16.07
C ILE A 86 -5.29 9.61 17.44
N LYS A 87 -4.88 8.48 18.05
CA LYS A 87 -4.14 8.48 19.33
C LYS A 87 -2.89 9.36 19.30
N LYS A 88 -2.15 9.34 18.19
CA LYS A 88 -0.93 10.13 18.05
C LYS A 88 -1.20 11.62 17.86
N ILE A 89 -2.27 11.96 17.14
CA ILE A 89 -2.72 13.34 16.96
C ILE A 89 -3.19 13.94 18.28
N THR A 90 -4.07 13.22 18.99
CA THR A 90 -4.74 13.77 20.18
C THR A 90 -3.82 13.84 21.40
N LYS A 91 -2.72 13.07 21.43
CA LYS A 91 -1.76 13.04 22.53
C LYS A 91 -1.23 14.43 22.93
N ASP A 92 -0.98 15.29 21.94
CA ASP A 92 -0.34 16.60 22.15
C ASP A 92 -1.35 17.76 22.10
N ILE A 93 -2.65 17.47 22.01
CA ILE A 93 -3.73 18.46 21.99
C ILE A 93 -4.32 18.58 23.40
N THR A 94 -4.48 19.81 23.89
CA THR A 94 -5.08 20.08 25.20
C THR A 94 -6.56 20.44 25.12
N ASP A 95 -7.01 20.93 23.97
CA ASP A 95 -8.39 21.37 23.74
C ASP A 95 -9.34 20.18 23.59
N LYS A 96 -10.20 19.96 24.60
CA LYS A 96 -11.12 18.81 24.67
C LYS A 96 -12.13 18.78 23.53
N GLU A 97 -12.58 19.95 23.07
CA GLU A 97 -13.51 20.04 21.94
C GLU A 97 -12.84 19.55 20.65
N THR A 98 -11.60 20.00 20.36
CA THR A 98 -10.82 19.49 19.23
C THR A 98 -10.58 18.00 19.30
N ILE A 99 -10.23 17.46 20.48
CA ILE A 99 -10.01 16.02 20.65
C ILE A 99 -11.28 15.24 20.29
N THR A 100 -12.42 15.69 20.84
CA THR A 100 -13.72 15.04 20.62
C THR A 100 -14.12 15.09 19.15
N ASP A 101 -13.94 16.24 18.50
CA ASP A 101 -14.20 16.41 17.07
C ASP A 101 -13.33 15.46 16.22
N ILE A 102 -12.02 15.37 16.50
CA ILE A 102 -11.11 14.48 15.77
C ILE A 102 -11.49 13.00 15.97
N GLU A 103 -11.87 12.59 17.18
CA GLU A 103 -12.29 11.21 17.46
C GLU A 103 -13.61 10.85 16.75
N ILE A 104 -14.57 11.78 16.71
CA ILE A 104 -15.90 11.57 16.11
C ILE A 104 -15.89 11.76 14.59
N ASN A 105 -15.15 12.72 14.05
CA ASN A 105 -15.21 13.11 12.64
C ASN A 105 -13.95 12.74 11.85
N GLY A 106 -12.87 12.34 12.54
CA GLY A 106 -11.58 12.11 11.94
C GLY A 106 -10.86 13.42 11.61
N VAL A 107 -9.80 13.31 10.82
CA VAL A 107 -8.99 14.45 10.39
C VAL A 107 -8.77 14.42 8.89
N LYS A 108 -8.68 15.59 8.27
CA LYS A 108 -8.31 15.70 6.86
C LYS A 108 -6.86 15.29 6.66
N ILE A 109 -6.62 14.36 5.73
CA ILE A 109 -5.28 13.94 5.30
C ILE A 109 -4.94 14.65 3.99
N THR A 110 -3.75 15.23 3.93
CA THR A 110 -3.26 15.98 2.76
C THR A 110 -2.14 15.26 2.03
N LYS A 111 -1.42 14.38 2.73
CA LYS A 111 -0.32 13.58 2.18
C LYS A 111 -0.21 12.26 2.91
N LEU A 112 0.11 11.21 2.17
CA LEU A 112 0.44 9.90 2.68
C LEU A 112 1.76 9.45 2.03
N THR A 113 2.73 9.09 2.87
CA THR A 113 4.01 8.50 2.44
C THR A 113 4.00 7.02 2.81
N LEU A 114 4.15 6.16 1.81
CA LEU A 114 4.07 4.71 1.92
C LEU A 114 5.33 4.04 1.39
N LYS A 115 5.70 2.90 1.96
CA LYS A 115 6.61 1.95 1.32
C LYS A 115 5.79 0.76 0.83
N ILE A 116 5.74 0.59 -0.49
CA ILE A 116 4.87 -0.36 -1.21
C ILE A 116 5.52 -0.83 -2.51
N THR A 117 5.00 -1.92 -3.08
CA THR A 117 5.31 -2.34 -4.45
C THR A 117 4.72 -1.36 -5.47
N ASN A 118 5.20 -1.42 -6.73
CA ASN A 118 4.63 -0.62 -7.82
C ASN A 118 3.18 -1.04 -8.15
N GLU A 119 2.85 -2.33 -8.01
CA GLU A 119 1.51 -2.85 -8.23
C GLU A 119 0.50 -2.27 -7.23
N ASP A 120 0.84 -2.32 -5.94
CA ASP A 120 0.05 -1.70 -4.87
C ASP A 120 -0.08 -0.19 -5.09
N TYR A 121 1.01 0.49 -5.49
CA TYR A 121 0.99 1.92 -5.79
C TYR A 121 -0.03 2.25 -6.88
N ASN A 122 -0.06 1.51 -7.99
CA ASN A 122 -1.00 1.76 -9.08
C ASN A 122 -2.44 1.52 -8.63
N THR A 123 -2.69 0.48 -7.83
CA THR A 123 -4.01 0.21 -7.23
C THR A 123 -4.46 1.37 -6.34
N LEU A 124 -3.57 1.86 -5.46
CA LEU A 124 -3.86 3.00 -4.58
C LEU A 124 -4.08 4.28 -5.36
N LYS A 125 -3.29 4.52 -6.40
CA LYS A 125 -3.40 5.70 -7.25
C LYS A 125 -4.76 5.78 -7.95
N GLU A 126 -5.23 4.66 -8.50
CA GLU A 126 -6.56 4.58 -9.11
C GLU A 126 -7.67 4.86 -8.09
N ARG A 127 -7.59 4.26 -6.90
CA ARG A 127 -8.55 4.53 -5.82
C ARG A 127 -8.46 5.96 -5.28
N SER A 128 -7.28 6.57 -5.32
CA SER A 128 -7.07 7.91 -4.79
C SER A 128 -7.77 9.02 -5.57
N LYS A 129 -8.16 8.77 -6.82
CA LYS A 129 -8.79 9.77 -7.71
C LYS A 129 -10.07 10.39 -7.14
N ILE A 130 -10.81 9.68 -6.29
CA ILE A 130 -12.02 10.23 -5.66
C ILE A 130 -11.72 11.26 -4.56
N TYR A 131 -10.45 11.34 -4.13
CA TYR A 131 -9.96 12.22 -3.07
C TYR A 131 -9.03 13.34 -3.58
N GLU A 132 -8.75 13.35 -4.89
CA GLU A 132 -8.12 14.45 -5.63
C GLU A 132 -9.11 15.60 -5.79
#